data_AF-A0A4U6M654-F1
#
_entry.id   AF-A0A4U6M654-F1
#
_cell.length_a   1.000
_cell.length_b   1.000
_cell.length_c   1.000
_cell.angle_alpha   90.00
_cell.angle_beta   90.00
_cell.angle_gamma   90.00
#
_symmetry.space_group_name_H-M   'P 1'
#
loop_
_entity.id
_entity.type
_entity.pdbx_description
1 polymer ?
#
loop_
_entity_poly.entity_id
_entity_poly.type
_entity_poly.pdbx_seq_one_letter_code
_entity_poly.pdbx_strand_id
1 'polypeptide(L)'
;AKNNGDVIDYSTYGGDGTDLPDVRTAKTLFYDRDEHGNPPDISTIKAEISPSTIVTRLFFNQNELLPLYVNDLVDIWYDGKLYSGYIADRVKTEFND
;
A
#
# COMPACT_ATOMS: atom_id res chain seq x y z
N ALA A 1 -9.41 3.58 3.63
CA ALA A 1 -9.02 4.51 2.54
C ALA A 1 -9.80 4.13 1.30
N LYS A 2 -10.33 5.11 0.58
CA LYS A 2 -10.89 4.94 -0.77
C LYS A 2 -9.76 4.76 -1.78
N ASN A 3 -10.07 4.26 -2.97
CA ASN A 3 -9.09 4.03 -4.05
C ASN A 3 -8.36 5.31 -4.48
N ASN A 4 -8.99 6.48 -4.33
CA ASN A 4 -8.36 7.78 -4.60
C ASN A 4 -7.46 8.30 -3.45
N GLY A 5 -7.32 7.56 -2.34
CA GLY A 5 -6.53 7.95 -1.18
C GLY A 5 -7.28 8.71 -0.08
N ASP A 6 -8.58 8.99 -0.26
CA ASP A 6 -9.38 9.66 0.77
C ASP A 6 -9.61 8.74 1.99
N VAL A 7 -9.55 9.33 3.18
CA VAL A 7 -9.83 8.66 4.45
C VAL A 7 -10.97 9.41 5.14
N ILE A 8 -12.00 8.67 5.50
CA ILE A 8 -13.21 9.16 6.16
C ILE A 8 -13.54 8.26 7.34
N ASP A 9 -14.40 8.74 8.24
CA ASP A 9 -15.11 7.85 9.16
C ASP A 9 -15.96 6.88 8.35
N TYR A 10 -15.73 5.58 8.52
CA TYR A 10 -16.41 4.54 7.75
C TYR A 10 -17.94 4.58 7.92
N SER A 11 -18.45 5.04 9.06
CA SER A 11 -19.89 5.17 9.32
C SER A 11 -20.58 6.20 8.41
N THR A 12 -19.81 7.13 7.84
CA THR A 12 -20.29 8.17 6.90
C THR A 12 -20.24 7.75 5.44
N TYR A 13 -19.81 6.52 5.16
CA TYR A 13 -19.72 6.02 3.79
C TYR A 13 -21.10 5.78 3.19
N GLY A 14 -21.40 6.45 2.08
CA GLY A 14 -22.66 6.32 1.33
C GLY A 14 -22.48 5.92 -0.15
N GLY A 15 -21.32 5.37 -0.52
CA GLY A 15 -21.03 4.90 -1.88
C GLY A 15 -21.56 3.49 -2.16
N ASP A 16 -21.32 2.99 -3.37
CA ASP A 16 -21.78 1.67 -3.86
C ASP A 16 -20.76 0.53 -3.68
N GLY A 17 -19.58 0.85 -3.15
CA GLY A 17 -18.47 -0.06 -2.92
C GLY A 17 -17.39 -0.05 -4.00
N THR A 18 -17.64 0.51 -5.19
CA THR A 18 -16.70 0.45 -6.32
C THR A 18 -15.49 1.39 -6.16
N ASP A 19 -15.61 2.38 -5.27
CA ASP A 19 -14.54 3.33 -4.92
C ASP A 19 -13.68 2.89 -3.73
N LEU A 20 -13.91 1.68 -3.19
CA LEU A 20 -13.15 1.08 -2.10
C LEU A 20 -12.23 -0.04 -2.61
N PRO A 21 -11.16 -0.38 -1.86
CA PRO A 21 -10.38 -1.58 -2.12
C PRO A 21 -11.26 -2.83 -2.12
N ASP A 22 -10.99 -3.74 -3.05
CA ASP A 22 -11.73 -5.00 -3.23
C ASP A 22 -11.60 -5.96 -2.03
N VAL A 23 -10.53 -5.82 -1.25
CA VAL A 23 -10.26 -6.57 -0.01
C VAL A 23 -10.00 -5.61 1.15
N ARG A 24 -10.48 -5.97 2.36
CA ARG A 24 -10.23 -5.21 3.59
C ARG A 24 -9.03 -5.77 4.36
N THR A 25 -8.03 -4.93 4.64
CA THR A 25 -6.87 -5.21 5.49
C THR A 25 -6.89 -4.30 6.74
N ALA A 26 -7.64 -4.70 7.77
CA ALA A 26 -7.82 -3.88 8.98
C ALA A 26 -6.64 -3.99 9.96
N LYS A 27 -6.40 -2.91 10.73
CA LYS A 27 -5.53 -2.87 11.91
C LYS A 27 -6.24 -2.14 13.05
N THR A 28 -5.91 -2.47 14.29
CA THR A 28 -6.40 -1.76 15.48
C THR A 28 -5.35 -0.75 15.94
N LEU A 29 -5.78 0.48 16.20
CA LEU A 29 -4.92 1.57 16.65
C LEU A 29 -5.35 2.01 18.05
N PHE A 30 -4.37 2.35 18.89
CA PHE A 30 -4.58 2.86 20.25
C PHE A 30 -3.82 4.18 20.38
N TYR A 31 -4.51 5.21 20.83
CA TYR A 31 -3.94 6.54 21.03
C TYR A 31 -4.40 7.08 22.38
N ASP A 32 -3.48 7.76 23.06
CA ASP A 32 -3.84 8.59 24.20
C ASP A 32 -4.45 9.90 23.72
N ARG A 33 -5.17 10.56 24.63
CA ARG A 33 -5.62 11.94 24.42
C ARG A 33 -4.48 12.90 24.70
N ASP A 34 -4.47 14.03 24.01
CA ASP A 34 -3.53 15.11 24.31
C ASP A 34 -3.83 15.77 25.67
N GLU A 35 -3.01 16.75 26.07
CA GLU A 35 -3.16 17.48 27.34
C GLU A 35 -4.51 18.22 27.47
N HIS A 36 -5.21 18.46 26.37
CA HIS A 36 -6.52 19.10 26.32
C HIS A 36 -7.68 18.09 26.24
N GLY A 37 -7.39 16.79 26.25
CA GLY A 37 -8.38 15.73 26.15
C GLY A 37 -8.86 15.42 24.73
N ASN A 38 -8.16 15.88 23.69
CA ASN A 38 -8.53 15.63 22.30
C ASN A 38 -8.08 14.23 21.83
N PRO A 39 -8.88 13.52 21.03
CA PRO A 39 -8.43 12.32 20.31
C PRO A 39 -7.41 12.68 19.21
N PRO A 40 -6.73 11.68 18.60
CA PRO A 40 -5.88 11.92 17.43
C PRO A 40 -6.66 12.58 16.29
N ASP A 41 -5.98 13.46 15.55
CA ASP A 41 -6.57 14.09 14.38
C ASP A 41 -6.69 13.11 13.19
N ILE A 42 -7.50 13.49 12.20
CA ILE A 42 -7.73 12.65 11.02
C ILE A 42 -6.46 12.48 10.19
N SER A 43 -5.53 13.44 10.20
CA SER A 43 -4.24 13.33 9.51
C SER A 43 -3.36 12.23 10.10
N THR A 44 -3.35 12.09 11.42
CA THR A 44 -2.61 11.06 12.16
C THR A 44 -3.17 9.68 11.82
N ILE A 45 -4.49 9.52 11.86
CA ILE A 45 -5.15 8.27 11.48
C ILE A 45 -4.96 7.98 9.99
N LYS A 46 -5.00 9.01 9.13
CA LYS A 46 -4.85 8.86 7.67
C LYS A 46 -3.49 8.31 7.28
N ALA A 47 -2.42 8.63 8.02
CA ALA A 47 -1.08 8.12 7.73
C ALA A 47 -0.93 6.61 7.98
N GLU A 48 -1.81 6.00 8.78
CA GLU A 48 -1.74 4.59 9.16
C GLU A 48 -2.33 3.62 8.12
N ILE A 49 -3.07 4.14 7.15
CA ILE A 49 -3.80 3.34 6.15
C ILE A 49 -3.65 3.94 4.76
N SER A 50 -3.61 3.09 3.74
CA SER A 50 -3.44 3.48 2.34
C SER A 50 -4.39 2.70 1.43
N PRO A 51 -4.67 3.18 0.20
CA PRO A 51 -5.36 2.40 -0.81
C PRO A 51 -4.48 1.23 -1.26
N SER A 52 -4.63 0.08 -0.61
CA SER A 52 -3.86 -1.13 -0.89
C SER A 52 -4.70 -2.38 -0.62
N THR A 53 -4.26 -3.51 -1.17
CA THR A 53 -4.87 -4.83 -1.00
C THR A 53 -3.89 -5.76 -0.26
N ILE A 54 -4.07 -7.09 -0.37
CA ILE A 54 -3.08 -8.04 0.13
C ILE A 54 -1.78 -7.88 -0.67
N VAL A 55 -0.69 -7.57 0.02
CA VAL A 55 0.63 -7.36 -0.62
C VAL A 55 1.14 -8.66 -1.23
N THR A 56 1.36 -8.64 -2.54
CA THR A 56 2.03 -9.72 -3.28
C THR A 56 3.49 -9.36 -3.50
N ARG A 57 4.42 -10.28 -3.21
CA ARG A 57 5.84 -10.11 -3.49
C ARG A 57 6.21 -10.92 -4.73
N LEU A 58 6.76 -10.26 -5.74
CA LEU A 58 7.26 -10.90 -6.95
C LEU A 58 8.79 -10.99 -6.86
N PHE A 59 9.33 -12.19 -7.07
CA PHE A 59 10.77 -12.43 -7.19
C PHE A 59 11.04 -12.86 -8.62
N PHE A 60 11.96 -12.17 -9.30
CA PHE A 60 12.25 -12.36 -10.71
C PHE A 60 13.71 -12.01 -11.00
N ASN A 61 14.28 -12.62 -12.03
CA ASN A 61 15.63 -12.30 -12.48
C ASN A 61 15.68 -10.89 -13.10
N GLN A 62 16.81 -10.21 -12.94
CA GLN A 62 17.09 -8.95 -13.61
C GLN A 62 16.90 -9.08 -15.14
N ASN A 63 16.28 -8.07 -15.74
CA ASN A 63 16.05 -8.02 -17.19
C ASN A 63 16.84 -6.87 -17.81
N GLU A 64 17.67 -7.19 -18.81
CA GLU A 64 18.51 -6.20 -19.50
C GLU A 64 17.73 -5.16 -20.30
N LEU A 65 16.48 -5.47 -20.71
CA LEU A 65 15.64 -4.53 -21.46
C LEU A 65 15.23 -3.31 -20.63
N LEU A 66 15.01 -3.51 -19.33
CA LEU A 66 14.69 -2.45 -18.38
C LEU A 66 15.18 -2.87 -16.99
N PRO A 67 16.47 -2.65 -16.69
CA PRO A 67 17.03 -3.06 -15.41
C PRO A 67 16.41 -2.28 -14.25
N LEU A 68 16.06 -2.98 -13.19
CA LEU A 68 15.51 -2.39 -11.96
C LEU A 68 16.52 -2.46 -10.81
N TYR A 69 16.44 -1.51 -9.89
CA TYR A 69 17.33 -1.35 -8.74
C TYR A 69 16.54 -1.24 -7.44
N VAL A 70 17.20 -1.54 -6.33
CA VAL A 70 16.62 -1.40 -4.99
C VAL A 70 16.16 0.05 -4.78
N ASN A 71 14.95 0.21 -4.24
CA ASN A 71 14.20 1.46 -4.04
C ASN A 71 13.54 2.06 -5.29
N ASP A 72 13.62 1.43 -6.46
CA ASP A 72 12.83 1.88 -7.61
C ASP A 72 11.33 1.75 -7.29
N LEU A 73 10.58 2.83 -7.53
CA LEU A 73 9.12 2.86 -7.49
C LEU A 73 8.59 2.42 -8.85
N VAL A 74 7.76 1.38 -8.88
CA VAL A 74 7.42 0.66 -10.11
C VAL A 74 5.94 0.30 -10.21
N ASP A 75 5.49 0.24 -11.46
CA ASP A 75 4.25 -0.39 -11.88
C ASP A 75 4.61 -1.60 -12.77
N ILE A 76 4.42 -2.81 -12.26
CA ILE A 76 4.77 -4.06 -12.94
C ILE A 76 3.50 -4.69 -13.52
N TRP A 77 3.48 -4.89 -14.84
CA TRP A 77 2.51 -5.75 -15.49
C TRP A 77 3.02 -7.19 -15.55
N TYR A 78 2.34 -8.10 -14.86
CA TYR A 78 2.67 -9.52 -14.83
C TYR A 78 1.39 -10.36 -14.92
N ASP A 79 1.36 -11.31 -15.85
CA ASP A 79 0.22 -12.21 -16.08
C ASP A 79 -1.14 -11.48 -16.20
N GLY A 80 -1.14 -10.38 -16.96
CA GLY A 80 -2.34 -9.57 -17.20
C GLY A 80 -2.82 -8.74 -16.00
N LYS A 81 -2.05 -8.67 -14.92
CA LYS A 81 -2.36 -7.87 -13.71
C LYS A 81 -1.30 -6.80 -13.48
N LEU A 82 -1.75 -5.66 -12.95
CA LEU A 82 -0.89 -4.55 -12.53
C LEU A 82 -0.55 -4.68 -11.04
N TYR A 83 0.73 -4.54 -10.72
CA TYR A 83 1.26 -4.51 -9.36
C TYR A 83 2.03 -3.20 -9.15
N SER A 84 1.48 -2.32 -8.34
CA SER A 84 2.11 -1.04 -7.97
C SER A 84 2.85 -1.19 -6.64
N GLY A 85 4.13 -0.80 -6.62
CA GLY A 85 4.96 -0.96 -5.43
C GLY A 85 6.39 -0.49 -5.65
N TYR A 86 7.34 -1.13 -4.96
CA TYR A 86 8.75 -0.79 -5.05
C TYR A 86 9.64 -2.04 -4.97
N ILE A 87 10.87 -1.92 -5.47
CA ILE A 87 11.88 -2.97 -5.34
C ILE A 87 12.51 -2.91 -3.95
N ALA A 88 12.13 -3.85 -3.09
CA ALA A 88 12.55 -3.84 -1.69
C ALA A 88 13.97 -4.37 -1.47
N ASP A 89 14.41 -5.33 -2.29
CA ASP A 89 15.70 -6.00 -2.13
C ASP A 89 16.17 -6.62 -3.44
N ARG A 90 17.44 -7.00 -3.51
CA ARG A 90 18.08 -7.65 -4.66
C ARG A 90 19.14 -8.62 -4.17
N VAL A 91 19.04 -9.87 -4.58
CA VAL A 91 19.96 -10.94 -4.18
C VAL A 91 20.84 -11.36 -5.34
N LYS A 92 22.16 -11.47 -5.09
CA LYS A 92 23.11 -12.00 -6.07
C LYS A 92 23.60 -13.38 -5.66
N THR A 93 23.62 -14.27 -6.63
CA THR A 93 24.22 -15.60 -6.51
C THR A 93 25.25 -15.79 -7.62
N GLU A 94 25.93 -16.94 -7.65
CA GLU A 94 26.86 -17.27 -8.74
C GLU A 94 26.19 -17.36 -10.12
N PHE A 95 24.87 -17.63 -10.17
CA PHE A 95 24.15 -17.91 -11.42
C PHE A 95 22.98 -16.97 -11.71
N ASN A 96 22.55 -16.17 -10.73
CA ASN A 96 21.37 -15.31 -10.82
C ASN A 96 21.59 -13.98 -10.11
N ASP A 97 20.84 -13.00 -10.60
CA ASP A 97 20.75 -11.63 -10.10
C ASP A 97 19.28 -11.19 -10.17
#